data_AF-A0A661ILW4-F1
#
_entry.id   AF-A0A661ILW4-F1
#
_cell.length_a   1.000
_cell.length_b   1.000
_cell.length_c   1.000
_cell.angle_alpha   90.00
_cell.angle_beta   90.00
_cell.angle_gamma   90.00
#
_symmetry.space_group_name_H-M   'P 1'
#
loop_
_entity.id
_entity.type
_entity.pdbx_description
1 polymer ?
#
loop_
_entity_poly.entity_id
_entity_poly.type
_entity_poly.pdbx_seq_one_letter_code
_entity_poly.pdbx_strand_id
1 'polypeptide(L)'
;HTASLVEGEGLRPYYFLEFLATQFGLLTPVTFCLVVYGLWKGGKEALKGVDPWAFPFWAAAPLLGICVAVSLSGPCYANWGAPAYIGAFVLAASSVIEAPWPPERKGRLLKGAVALGAAVCLLIYGMDLLRFLPIPQGDLPTSRLMGWRTLGQEVAAVRASHGGQPFVITKDRRFVAELAFYTPGAFPRVYQYNPTGRPRSQFDLWGGIEDEVGSDAVFVTKKGRGVPEGLREAFDRCERLKDVDITWRGRFVKGFTLYLCRDFKGFKRRER
;
A
#
# COMPACT_ATOMS: atom_id res chain seq x y z
N HIS A 1 -4.82 9.92 -6.53
CA HIS A 1 -5.63 9.16 -5.55
C HIS A 1 -5.59 9.68 -4.10
N THR A 2 -5.11 10.90 -3.82
CA THR A 2 -5.05 11.49 -2.46
C THR A 2 -5.76 12.85 -2.35
N ALA A 3 -5.92 13.59 -3.45
CA ALA A 3 -6.66 14.86 -3.47
C ALA A 3 -8.14 14.69 -3.09
N SER A 4 -8.77 13.57 -3.46
CA SER A 4 -10.18 13.29 -3.13
C SER A 4 -10.41 12.95 -1.64
N LEU A 5 -9.35 12.87 -0.83
CA LEU A 5 -9.45 12.62 0.61
C LEU A 5 -9.62 13.91 1.42
N VAL A 6 -9.35 15.07 0.80
CA VAL A 6 -9.45 16.40 1.41
C VAL A 6 -10.73 17.14 0.98
N GLU A 7 -11.61 16.48 0.21
CA GLU A 7 -12.90 17.04 -0.26
C GLU A 7 -13.96 17.19 0.87
N GLY A 8 -13.61 16.88 2.11
CA GLY A 8 -14.50 17.08 3.26
C GLY A 8 -14.36 18.48 3.84
N GLU A 9 -15.41 19.29 3.74
CA GLU A 9 -15.50 20.54 4.49
C GLU A 9 -15.73 20.23 5.98
N GLY A 10 -14.75 20.53 6.84
CA GLY A 10 -14.89 20.50 8.31
C GLY A 10 -13.94 19.55 9.06
N LEU A 11 -13.83 19.79 10.37
CA LEU A 11 -13.03 18.98 11.30
C LEU A 11 -13.69 17.62 11.55
N ARG A 12 -12.90 16.55 11.50
CA ARG A 12 -13.30 15.15 11.68
C ARG A 12 -12.40 14.48 12.72
N PRO A 13 -12.70 14.63 14.03
CA PRO A 13 -11.85 14.12 15.10
C PRO A 13 -11.56 12.62 15.04
N TYR A 14 -12.47 11.84 14.44
CA TYR A 14 -12.26 10.40 14.23
C TYR A 14 -10.99 10.10 13.42
N TYR A 15 -10.74 10.79 12.31
CA TYR A 15 -9.55 10.55 11.49
C TYR A 15 -8.26 10.95 12.20
N PHE A 16 -8.32 12.00 13.01
CA PHE A 16 -7.21 12.40 13.86
C PHE A 16 -6.89 11.33 14.90
N LEU A 17 -7.90 10.82 15.61
CA LEU A 17 -7.73 9.75 16.60
C LEU A 17 -7.26 8.45 15.94
N GLU A 18 -7.80 8.10 14.78
CA GLU A 18 -7.37 6.96 13.97
C GLU A 18 -5.89 7.10 13.56
N PHE A 19 -5.49 8.29 13.10
CA PHE A 19 -4.10 8.57 12.75
C PHE A 19 -3.18 8.43 13.97
N LEU A 20 -3.53 9.05 15.11
CA LEU A 20 -2.74 8.95 16.34
C LEU A 20 -2.62 7.51 16.83
N ALA A 21 -3.73 6.76 16.88
CA ALA A 21 -3.73 5.35 17.27
C ALA A 21 -2.86 4.50 16.32
N THR A 22 -2.92 4.81 15.03
CA THR A 22 -2.08 4.15 14.02
C THR A 22 -0.60 4.43 14.26
N GLN A 23 -0.22 5.68 14.56
CA GLN A 23 1.18 6.01 14.87
C GLN A 23 1.65 5.42 16.20
N PHE A 24 0.77 5.37 17.21
CA PHE A 24 1.04 4.74 18.49
C PHE A 24 1.32 3.24 18.34
N GLY A 25 0.50 2.55 17.54
CA GLY A 25 0.71 1.13 17.21
C GLY A 25 1.95 0.89 16.35
N LEU A 26 2.16 1.71 15.32
CA LEU A 26 3.26 1.58 14.37
C LEU A 26 4.63 1.77 15.04
N LEU A 27 4.78 2.81 15.87
CA LEU A 27 6.05 3.10 16.55
C LEU A 27 6.27 2.20 17.77
N THR A 28 5.22 1.54 18.27
CA THR A 28 5.07 0.99 19.62
C THR A 28 4.87 2.07 20.70
N PRO A 29 4.14 1.76 21.80
CA PRO A 29 3.82 2.73 22.85
C PRO A 29 5.04 3.48 23.42
N VAL A 30 6.14 2.76 23.65
CA VAL A 30 7.35 3.33 24.28
C VAL A 30 8.01 4.32 23.34
N THR A 31 8.28 3.91 22.10
CA THR A 31 8.93 4.77 21.10
C THR A 31 8.03 5.96 20.74
N PHE A 32 6.71 5.77 20.66
CA PHE A 32 5.78 6.87 20.42
C PHE A 32 5.91 7.96 21.50
N CYS A 33 5.88 7.60 22.77
CA CYS A 33 6.05 8.54 23.88
C CYS A 33 7.43 9.22 23.83
N LEU A 34 8.49 8.48 23.48
CA LEU A 34 9.83 9.05 23.31
C LEU A 34 9.92 10.03 22.14
N VAL A 35 9.24 9.75 21.02
CA VAL A 35 9.14 10.66 19.87
C VAL A 35 8.40 11.94 20.25
N VAL A 36 7.27 11.83 20.94
CA VAL A 36 6.52 13.02 21.41
C VAL A 36 7.36 13.85 22.37
N TYR A 37 8.04 13.21 23.33
CA TYR A 37 8.98 13.89 24.23
C TYR A 37 10.15 14.52 23.49
N GLY A 38 10.71 13.82 22.50
CA GLY A 38 11.78 14.27 21.64
C GLY A 38 11.43 15.50 20.82
N LEU A 39 10.24 15.50 20.22
CA LEU A 39 9.72 16.65 19.47
C LEU A 39 9.48 17.86 20.38
N TRP A 40 8.95 17.64 21.59
CA TRP A 40 8.74 18.72 22.56
C TRP A 40 10.05 19.34 23.04
N LYS A 41 11.02 18.51 23.48
CA LYS A 41 12.33 19.00 23.92
C LYS A 41 13.09 19.62 22.74
N GLY A 42 13.10 18.95 21.59
CA GLY A 42 13.73 19.42 20.37
C GLY A 42 13.20 20.76 19.90
N GLY A 43 11.88 20.99 19.97
CA GLY A 43 11.29 22.29 19.66
C GLY A 43 11.77 23.38 20.62
N LYS A 44 11.84 23.10 21.92
CA LYS A 44 12.35 24.05 22.91
C LYS A 44 13.82 24.42 22.67
N GLU A 45 14.67 23.46 22.36
CA GLU A 45 16.09 23.71 22.11
C GLU A 45 16.36 24.31 20.72
N ALA A 46 15.59 23.92 19.71
CA ALA A 46 15.64 24.50 18.37
C ALA A 46 15.29 26.00 18.39
N LEU A 47 14.28 26.41 19.18
CA LEU A 47 13.90 27.81 19.34
C LEU A 47 14.96 28.66 20.06
N LYS A 48 15.89 28.03 20.80
CA LYS A 48 17.04 28.70 21.41
C LYS A 48 18.23 28.84 20.45
N GLY A 49 18.13 28.32 19.22
CA GLY A 49 19.20 28.36 18.22
C GLY A 49 20.31 27.33 18.45
N VAL A 50 20.04 26.21 19.14
CA VAL A 50 21.03 25.15 19.36
C VAL A 50 21.08 24.21 18.15
N ASP A 51 22.12 24.34 17.33
CA ASP A 51 22.26 23.65 16.03
C ASP A 51 22.02 22.12 16.06
N PRO A 52 22.56 21.34 17.04
CA PRO A 52 22.31 19.90 17.13
C PRO A 52 20.83 19.50 17.28
N TRP A 53 20.00 20.39 17.83
CA TRP A 53 18.57 20.15 18.07
C TRP A 53 17.70 20.69 16.93
N ALA A 54 18.10 21.80 16.32
CA ALA A 54 17.35 22.47 15.26
C ALA A 54 17.22 21.60 14.00
N PHE A 55 18.32 21.00 13.53
CA PHE A 55 18.30 20.19 12.31
C PHE A 55 17.32 18.99 12.37
N PRO A 56 17.41 18.06 13.35
CA PRO A 56 16.50 16.93 13.42
C PRO A 56 15.05 17.35 13.74
N PHE A 57 14.85 18.48 14.42
CA PHE A 57 13.52 19.08 14.63
C PHE A 57 12.89 19.54 13.31
N TRP A 58 13.58 20.36 12.53
CA TRP A 58 13.06 20.86 11.25
C TRP A 58 12.96 19.78 10.17
N ALA A 59 13.74 18.70 10.26
CA ALA A 59 13.59 17.52 9.41
C ALA A 59 12.32 16.69 9.72
N ALA A 60 11.78 16.77 10.95
CA ALA A 60 10.67 15.92 11.39
C ALA A 60 9.35 16.69 11.60
N ALA A 61 9.40 17.79 12.35
CA ALA A 61 8.23 18.49 12.86
C ALA A 61 7.31 19.04 11.75
N PRO A 62 7.80 19.65 10.66
CA PRO A 62 6.93 20.16 9.60
C PRO A 62 6.09 19.06 8.94
N LEU A 63 6.72 17.93 8.57
CA LEU A 63 6.01 16.83 7.90
C LEU A 63 5.02 16.14 8.85
N LEU A 64 5.40 15.90 10.12
CA LEU A 64 4.47 15.34 11.11
C LEU A 64 3.32 16.31 11.39
N GLY A 65 3.60 17.61 11.47
CA GLY A 65 2.60 18.66 11.62
C GLY A 65 1.61 18.69 10.45
N ILE A 66 2.10 18.55 9.21
CA ILE A 66 1.25 18.41 8.02
C ILE A 66 0.39 17.14 8.11
N CYS A 67 0.95 16.01 8.50
CA CYS A 67 0.19 14.76 8.65
C CYS A 67 -0.92 14.88 9.70
N VAL A 68 -0.62 15.55 10.83
CA VAL A 68 -1.61 15.87 11.86
C VAL A 68 -2.68 16.84 11.34
N ALA A 69 -2.28 17.89 10.62
CA ALA A 69 -3.23 18.84 10.04
C ALA A 69 -4.16 18.19 9.02
N VAL A 70 -3.62 17.33 8.15
CA VAL A 70 -4.42 16.55 7.19
C VAL A 70 -5.37 15.60 7.91
N SER A 71 -4.92 14.94 8.99
CA SER A 71 -5.76 13.99 9.74
C SER A 71 -6.94 14.65 10.45
N LEU A 72 -6.91 15.97 10.66
CA LEU A 72 -8.06 16.72 11.19
C LEU A 72 -9.21 16.86 10.20
N SER A 73 -8.95 16.78 8.89
CA SER A 73 -9.98 17.00 7.85
C SER A 73 -10.25 15.76 7.00
N GLY A 74 -9.31 14.81 6.95
CA GLY A 74 -9.42 13.61 6.13
C GLY A 74 -8.45 12.50 6.54
N PRO A 75 -8.50 11.33 5.90
CA PRO A 75 -7.59 10.25 6.22
C PRO A 75 -6.13 10.58 5.83
N CYS A 76 -5.22 10.43 6.78
CA CYS A 76 -3.78 10.49 6.55
C CYS A 76 -3.20 9.08 6.69
N TYR A 77 -2.53 8.56 5.66
CA TYR A 77 -2.01 7.20 5.71
C TYR A 77 -0.81 7.09 6.66
N ALA A 78 -0.72 5.96 7.37
CA ALA A 78 0.31 5.68 8.35
C ALA A 78 1.74 5.98 7.85
N ASN A 79 2.01 5.65 6.59
CA ASN A 79 3.32 5.76 5.97
C ASN A 79 3.69 7.18 5.51
N TRP A 80 2.77 8.15 5.53
CA TRP A 80 3.09 9.52 5.10
C TRP A 80 4.11 10.20 6.01
N GLY A 81 4.06 9.91 7.31
CA GLY A 81 5.03 10.42 8.28
C GLY A 81 6.39 9.70 8.26
N ALA A 82 6.53 8.62 7.49
CA ALA A 82 7.72 7.75 7.56
C ALA A 82 9.06 8.49 7.39
N PRO A 83 9.22 9.43 6.44
CA PRO A 83 10.48 10.17 6.28
C PRO A 83 10.85 11.01 7.51
N ALA A 84 9.86 11.52 8.25
CA ALA A 84 10.10 12.35 9.43
C ALA A 84 10.60 11.54 10.65
N TYR A 85 10.43 10.22 10.67
CA TYR A 85 10.84 9.43 11.81
C TYR A 85 12.36 9.38 12.00
N ILE A 86 13.15 9.59 10.95
CA ILE A 86 14.61 9.67 11.08
C ILE A 86 14.99 10.79 12.05
N GLY A 87 14.52 12.02 11.81
CA GLY A 87 14.74 13.16 12.71
C GLY A 87 14.09 12.95 14.07
N ALA A 88 12.87 12.42 14.11
CA ALA A 88 12.14 12.20 15.36
C ALA A 88 12.83 11.16 16.27
N PHE A 89 13.44 10.11 15.71
CA PHE A 89 14.20 9.12 16.48
C PHE A 89 15.52 9.69 17.03
N VAL A 90 16.20 10.54 16.27
CA VAL A 90 17.37 11.28 16.76
C VAL A 90 16.96 12.15 17.96
N LEU A 91 15.88 12.93 17.84
CA LEU A 91 15.37 13.76 18.93
C LEU A 91 14.97 12.92 20.16
N ALA A 92 14.29 11.80 19.94
CA ALA A 92 13.89 10.88 21.01
C ALA A 92 15.12 10.36 21.78
N ALA A 93 16.14 9.88 21.07
CA ALA A 93 17.36 9.38 21.68
C ALA A 93 18.14 10.48 22.42
N SER A 94 18.39 11.61 21.77
CA SER A 94 19.07 12.76 22.37
C SER A 94 18.35 13.27 23.62
N SER A 95 17.02 13.24 23.63
CA SER A 95 16.22 13.71 24.77
C SER A 95 16.34 12.80 25.98
N VAL A 96 16.52 11.50 25.79
CA VAL A 96 16.80 10.55 26.87
C VAL A 96 18.26 10.66 27.33
N ILE A 97 19.20 10.77 26.40
CA ILE A 97 20.64 10.83 26.70
C ILE A 97 20.98 12.06 27.55
N GLU A 98 20.47 13.23 27.18
CA GLU A 98 20.70 14.48 27.90
C GLU A 98 19.79 14.67 29.12
N ALA A 99 18.77 13.83 29.32
CA ALA A 99 17.90 13.97 30.48
C ALA A 99 18.72 13.85 31.78
N PRO A 100 18.38 14.56 32.86
CA PRO A 100 19.02 14.43 34.16
C PRO A 100 18.54 13.17 34.90
N TRP A 101 18.53 12.03 34.21
CA TRP A 101 18.09 10.73 34.72
C TRP A 101 19.30 9.83 35.00
N PRO A 102 19.20 8.89 35.96
CA PRO A 102 20.25 7.89 36.18
C PRO A 102 20.60 7.14 34.89
N PRO A 103 21.90 6.84 34.63
CA PRO A 103 22.33 6.12 33.43
C PRO A 103 21.59 4.79 33.22
N GLU A 104 21.30 4.07 34.31
CA GLU A 104 20.54 2.83 34.28
C GLU A 104 19.12 3.01 33.73
N ARG A 105 18.43 4.09 34.13
CA ARG A 105 17.07 4.41 33.66
C ARG A 105 17.08 4.73 32.17
N LYS A 106 18.05 5.51 31.71
CA LYS A 106 18.24 5.83 30.27
C LYS A 106 18.46 4.56 29.47
N GLY A 107 19.40 3.73 29.92
CA GLY A 107 19.73 2.45 29.28
C GLY A 107 18.53 1.51 29.22
N ARG A 108 17.79 1.35 30.32
CA ARG A 108 16.59 0.51 30.37
C ARG A 108 15.50 1.00 29.41
N LEU A 109 15.27 2.31 29.34
CA LEU A 109 14.25 2.90 28.49
C LEU A 109 14.57 2.73 27.00
N LEU A 110 15.80 3.05 26.59
CA LEU A 110 16.23 2.90 25.19
C LEU A 110 16.29 1.43 24.77
N LYS A 111 16.88 0.55 25.61
CA LYS A 111 16.91 -0.89 25.33
C LYS A 111 15.49 -1.48 25.29
N GLY A 112 14.60 -1.04 26.17
CA GLY A 112 13.21 -1.46 26.18
C GLY A 112 12.45 -1.04 24.92
N ALA A 113 12.63 0.20 24.46
CA ALA A 113 12.05 0.68 23.20
C ALA A 113 12.53 -0.13 22.00
N VAL A 114 13.83 -0.38 21.89
CA VAL A 114 14.42 -1.19 20.82
C VAL A 114 13.94 -2.64 20.90
N ALA A 115 13.93 -3.24 22.09
CA ALA A 115 13.50 -4.62 22.29
C ALA A 115 12.01 -4.81 21.94
N LEU A 116 11.14 -3.87 22.34
CA LEU A 116 9.72 -3.92 21.99
C LEU A 116 9.50 -3.75 20.48
N GLY A 117 10.19 -2.80 19.85
CA GLY A 117 10.16 -2.63 18.40
C GLY A 117 10.65 -3.87 17.67
N ALA A 118 11.76 -4.47 18.11
CA ALA A 118 12.30 -5.70 17.55
C ALA A 118 11.31 -6.87 17.72
N ALA A 119 10.68 -7.01 18.89
CA ALA A 119 9.68 -8.04 19.13
C ALA A 119 8.45 -7.88 18.21
N VAL A 120 7.94 -6.66 18.04
CA VAL A 120 6.83 -6.37 17.13
C VAL A 120 7.23 -6.65 15.68
N CYS A 121 8.42 -6.24 15.25
CA CYS A 121 8.95 -6.58 13.93
C CYS A 121 9.03 -8.09 13.74
N LEU A 122 9.65 -8.82 14.67
CA LEU A 122 9.75 -10.29 14.61
C LEU A 122 8.37 -10.96 14.55
N LEU A 123 7.39 -10.45 15.28
CA LEU A 123 6.01 -10.93 15.22
C LEU A 123 5.39 -10.72 13.82
N ILE A 124 5.55 -9.51 13.25
CA ILE A 124 4.99 -9.17 11.93
C ILE A 124 5.67 -9.99 10.82
N TYR A 125 7.00 -10.06 10.81
CA TYR A 125 7.77 -10.84 9.83
C TYR A 125 7.61 -12.35 10.03
N GLY A 126 7.42 -12.79 11.28
CA GLY A 126 7.14 -14.18 11.65
C GLY A 126 5.68 -14.59 11.52
N MET A 127 4.78 -13.69 11.10
CA MET A 127 3.33 -13.97 11.03
C MET A 127 2.99 -15.11 10.07
N ASP A 128 3.88 -15.43 9.11
CA ASP A 128 3.70 -16.58 8.23
C ASP A 128 3.82 -17.93 8.98
N LEU A 129 4.45 -17.96 10.17
CA LEU A 129 4.46 -19.12 11.06
C LEU A 129 3.04 -19.49 11.54
N LEU A 130 2.10 -18.54 11.54
CA LEU A 130 0.70 -18.83 11.87
C LEU A 130 0.02 -19.72 10.80
N ARG A 131 0.60 -19.86 9.60
CA ARG A 131 0.08 -20.77 8.56
C ARG A 131 0.07 -22.24 9.00
N PHE A 132 0.98 -22.62 9.88
CA PHE A 132 1.07 -23.99 10.41
C PHE A 132 -0.09 -24.34 11.36
N LEU A 133 -0.76 -23.33 11.91
CA LEU A 133 -1.94 -23.51 12.75
C LEU A 133 -3.18 -23.86 11.88
N PRO A 134 -4.24 -24.44 12.47
CA PRO A 134 -5.49 -24.74 11.77
C PRO A 134 -6.35 -23.49 11.54
N ILE A 135 -5.74 -22.44 10.97
CA ILE A 135 -6.39 -21.16 10.64
C ILE A 135 -6.70 -21.14 9.13
N PRO A 136 -7.86 -20.60 8.69
CA PRO A 136 -8.14 -20.40 7.28
C PRO A 136 -7.01 -19.60 6.62
N GLN A 137 -6.37 -20.19 5.60
CA GLN A 137 -5.16 -19.61 5.05
C GLN A 137 -5.43 -18.27 4.36
N GLY A 138 -6.64 -18.03 3.86
CA GLY A 138 -7.00 -16.76 3.23
C GLY A 138 -7.08 -15.56 4.19
N ASP A 139 -7.28 -15.81 5.48
CA ASP A 139 -7.51 -14.76 6.48
C ASP A 139 -6.20 -14.15 7.01
N LEU A 140 -5.08 -14.83 6.78
CA LEU A 140 -3.76 -14.34 7.19
C LEU A 140 -3.37 -13.11 6.38
N PRO A 141 -2.87 -12.02 7.00
CA PRO A 141 -2.55 -10.81 6.26
C PRO A 141 -1.43 -10.99 5.22
N THR A 142 -0.57 -12.01 5.35
CA THR A 142 0.45 -12.34 4.34
C THR A 142 -0.13 -12.99 3.09
N SER A 143 -1.38 -13.48 3.11
CA SER A 143 -2.02 -14.15 1.98
C SER A 143 -2.21 -13.25 0.77
N ARG A 144 -2.30 -11.93 0.99
CA ARG A 144 -2.28 -10.95 -0.09
C ARG A 144 -0.98 -10.95 -0.89
N LEU A 145 0.15 -11.35 -0.30
CA LEU A 145 1.47 -11.39 -0.94
C LEU A 145 1.73 -12.68 -1.73
N MET A 146 0.92 -13.72 -1.54
CA MET A 146 1.15 -15.03 -2.15
C MET A 146 0.66 -15.12 -3.59
N GLY A 147 1.25 -16.04 -4.37
CA GLY A 147 0.67 -16.53 -5.63
C GLY A 147 0.75 -15.62 -6.84
N TRP A 148 1.39 -14.45 -6.73
CA TRP A 148 1.53 -13.53 -7.86
C TRP A 148 2.39 -14.10 -8.99
N ARG A 149 3.48 -14.80 -8.65
CA ARG A 149 4.30 -15.51 -9.65
C ARG A 149 3.49 -16.58 -10.40
N THR A 150 2.73 -17.40 -9.67
CA THR A 150 1.85 -18.42 -10.27
C THR A 150 0.82 -17.76 -11.17
N LEU A 151 0.11 -16.73 -10.70
CA LEU A 151 -0.85 -16.00 -11.52
C LEU A 151 -0.21 -15.40 -12.77
N GLY A 152 0.97 -14.78 -12.64
CA GLY A 152 1.68 -14.18 -13.76
C GLY A 152 2.13 -15.21 -14.81
N GLN A 153 2.58 -16.39 -14.38
CA GLN A 153 2.88 -17.51 -15.29
C GLN A 153 1.63 -18.01 -16.02
N GLU A 154 0.51 -18.15 -15.31
CA GLU A 154 -0.77 -18.57 -15.90
C GLU A 154 -1.30 -17.55 -16.92
N VAL A 155 -1.19 -16.26 -16.62
CA VAL A 155 -1.54 -15.18 -17.55
C VAL A 155 -0.59 -15.17 -18.75
N ALA A 156 0.71 -15.37 -18.54
CA ALA A 156 1.68 -15.43 -19.63
C ALA A 156 1.42 -16.63 -20.56
N ALA A 157 1.05 -17.79 -20.01
CA ALA A 157 0.66 -18.96 -20.78
C ALA A 157 -0.59 -18.70 -21.64
N VAL A 158 -1.61 -18.03 -21.06
CA VAL A 158 -2.80 -17.61 -21.82
C VAL A 158 -2.43 -16.63 -22.93
N ARG A 159 -1.54 -15.66 -22.65
CA ARG A 159 -1.10 -14.70 -23.66
C ARG A 159 -0.31 -15.36 -24.79
N ALA A 160 0.52 -16.35 -24.49
CA ALA A 160 1.30 -17.07 -25.49
C ALA A 160 0.44 -18.01 -26.34
N SER A 161 -0.65 -18.55 -25.80
CA SER A 161 -1.56 -19.43 -26.54
C SER A 161 -2.54 -18.68 -27.45
N HIS A 162 -2.53 -17.34 -27.41
CA HIS A 162 -3.38 -16.49 -28.24
C HIS A 162 -2.50 -15.58 -29.10
N GLY A 163 -2.72 -15.59 -30.42
CA GLY A 163 -2.03 -14.68 -31.34
C GLY A 163 -2.21 -13.21 -30.95
N GLY A 164 -1.29 -12.34 -31.41
CA GLY A 164 -1.35 -10.89 -31.11
C GLY A 164 -0.93 -10.49 -29.68
N GLN A 165 -0.57 -11.47 -28.83
CA GLN A 165 -0.18 -11.29 -27.42
C GLN A 165 -1.16 -10.38 -26.67
N PRO A 166 -2.35 -10.89 -26.29
CA PRO A 166 -3.37 -10.09 -25.63
C PRO A 166 -2.81 -9.24 -24.50
N PHE A 167 -3.22 -7.97 -24.42
CA PHE A 167 -2.82 -7.12 -23.31
C PHE A 167 -3.49 -7.58 -22.01
N VAL A 168 -3.00 -7.14 -20.86
CA VAL A 168 -3.58 -7.50 -19.57
C VAL A 168 -4.38 -6.32 -19.03
N ILE A 169 -5.58 -6.58 -18.53
CA ILE A 169 -6.40 -5.53 -17.91
C ILE A 169 -7.08 -6.01 -16.62
N THR A 170 -7.17 -5.14 -15.63
CA THR A 170 -7.82 -5.44 -14.36
C THR A 170 -8.35 -4.18 -13.68
N LYS A 171 -9.30 -4.33 -12.76
CA LYS A 171 -9.91 -3.22 -12.00
C LYS A 171 -9.04 -2.78 -10.81
N ASP A 172 -8.31 -3.71 -10.18
CA ASP A 172 -7.54 -3.43 -8.96
C ASP A 172 -6.11 -2.98 -9.34
N ARG A 173 -5.74 -1.76 -8.98
CA ARG A 173 -4.38 -1.21 -9.19
C ARG A 173 -3.28 -2.15 -8.70
N ARG A 174 -3.50 -2.88 -7.60
CA ARG A 174 -2.51 -3.84 -7.10
C ARG A 174 -2.33 -5.00 -8.06
N PHE A 175 -3.42 -5.49 -8.66
CA PHE A 175 -3.31 -6.56 -9.66
C PHE A 175 -2.55 -6.05 -10.89
N VAL A 176 -2.77 -4.81 -11.31
CA VAL A 176 -1.99 -4.20 -12.42
C VAL A 176 -0.49 -4.24 -12.10
N ALA A 177 -0.09 -3.77 -10.91
CA ALA A 177 1.32 -3.77 -10.51
C ALA A 177 1.93 -5.17 -10.42
N GLU A 178 1.21 -6.11 -9.80
CA GLU A 178 1.68 -7.48 -9.63
C GLU A 178 1.74 -8.22 -10.97
N LEU A 179 0.77 -8.03 -11.86
CA LEU A 179 0.75 -8.64 -13.19
C LEU A 179 1.80 -8.03 -14.12
N ALA A 180 2.04 -6.72 -14.03
CA ALA A 180 3.13 -6.07 -14.76
C ALA A 180 4.49 -6.63 -14.35
N PHE A 181 4.67 -6.94 -13.06
CA PHE A 181 5.93 -7.46 -12.54
C PHE A 181 6.11 -8.97 -12.78
N TYR A 182 5.07 -9.77 -12.51
CA TYR A 182 5.17 -11.24 -12.50
C TYR A 182 4.76 -11.93 -13.80
N THR A 183 4.18 -11.22 -14.78
CA THR A 183 3.81 -11.79 -16.09
C THR A 183 4.91 -11.47 -17.11
N PRO A 184 5.75 -12.45 -17.52
CA PRO A 184 6.80 -12.21 -18.49
C PRO A 184 6.27 -11.59 -19.80
N GLY A 185 6.95 -10.55 -20.28
CA GLY A 185 6.61 -9.85 -21.53
C GLY A 185 5.25 -9.17 -21.54
N ALA A 186 4.61 -8.94 -20.38
CA ALA A 186 3.33 -8.23 -20.32
C ALA A 186 3.51 -6.73 -20.24
N PHE A 187 4.45 -6.24 -19.43
CA PHE A 187 4.76 -4.82 -19.36
C PHE A 187 5.38 -4.34 -20.70
N PRO A 188 4.95 -3.19 -21.27
CA PRO A 188 4.05 -2.18 -20.70
C PRO A 188 2.54 -2.38 -20.94
N ARG A 189 2.12 -3.42 -21.66
CA ARG A 189 0.72 -3.73 -22.05
C ARG A 189 -0.10 -4.31 -20.88
N VAL A 190 -0.09 -3.65 -19.72
CA VAL A 190 -0.84 -4.01 -18.50
C VAL A 190 -1.55 -2.79 -17.93
N TYR A 191 -2.88 -2.80 -17.98
CA TYR A 191 -3.69 -1.60 -17.76
C TYR A 191 -4.69 -1.73 -16.61
N GLN A 192 -5.00 -0.57 -16.03
CA GLN A 192 -6.10 -0.44 -15.07
C GLN A 192 -7.40 -0.10 -15.81
N TYR A 193 -8.47 -0.85 -15.57
CA TYR A 193 -9.80 -0.44 -16.02
C TYR A 193 -10.25 0.84 -15.29
N ASN A 194 -10.36 1.93 -16.04
CA ASN A 194 -10.75 3.24 -15.53
C ASN A 194 -11.90 3.84 -16.37
N PRO A 195 -13.17 3.59 -16.01
CA PRO A 195 -14.31 4.08 -16.78
C PRO A 195 -14.52 5.59 -16.67
N THR A 196 -13.80 6.29 -15.79
CA THR A 196 -13.98 7.73 -15.58
C THR A 196 -13.07 8.59 -16.42
N GLY A 197 -12.03 8.02 -17.05
CA GLY A 197 -11.02 8.75 -17.82
C GLY A 197 -10.16 9.73 -17.01
N ARG A 198 -10.47 9.97 -15.73
CA ARG A 198 -9.66 10.80 -14.84
C ARG A 198 -8.51 9.97 -14.28
N PRO A 199 -7.26 10.44 -14.30
CA PRO A 199 -6.14 9.70 -13.74
C PRO A 199 -6.39 9.35 -12.27
N ARG A 200 -6.34 8.05 -11.97
CA ARG A 200 -6.52 7.51 -10.61
C ARG A 200 -5.19 6.98 -10.10
N SER A 201 -4.42 6.30 -10.93
CA SER A 201 -3.11 5.75 -10.61
C SER A 201 -2.03 6.16 -11.61
N GLN A 202 -0.79 5.78 -11.32
CA GLN A 202 0.32 5.97 -12.24
C GLN A 202 0.13 5.24 -13.58
N PHE A 203 -0.65 4.15 -13.59
CA PHE A 203 -0.94 3.40 -14.82
C PHE A 203 -1.84 4.18 -15.78
N ASP A 204 -2.73 5.03 -15.25
CA ASP A 204 -3.51 5.95 -16.08
C ASP A 204 -2.66 7.09 -16.65
N LEU A 205 -1.56 7.46 -15.97
CA LEU A 205 -0.66 8.52 -16.41
C LEU A 205 0.30 8.05 -17.50
N TRP A 206 0.67 6.77 -17.49
CA TRP A 206 1.49 6.17 -18.54
C TRP A 206 0.73 6.01 -19.86
N GLY A 207 -0.60 5.88 -19.81
CA GLY A 207 -1.46 5.81 -21.00
C GLY A 207 -1.22 4.55 -21.84
N GLY A 208 -1.57 4.63 -23.13
CA GLY A 208 -1.27 3.59 -24.14
C GLY A 208 -2.31 2.48 -24.23
N ILE A 209 -3.43 2.58 -23.51
CA ILE A 209 -4.56 1.65 -23.71
C ILE A 209 -5.34 2.00 -24.97
N GLU A 210 -5.27 3.26 -25.39
CA GLU A 210 -5.86 3.77 -26.62
C GLU A 210 -5.24 3.12 -27.86
N ASP A 211 -3.97 2.71 -27.78
CA ASP A 211 -3.24 2.02 -28.85
C ASP A 211 -3.61 0.53 -28.96
N GLU A 212 -4.36 0.01 -28.00
CA GLU A 212 -4.78 -1.39 -27.95
C GLU A 212 -6.10 -1.66 -28.69
N VAL A 213 -6.67 -0.65 -29.37
CA VAL A 213 -7.90 -0.82 -30.16
C VAL A 213 -7.69 -1.91 -31.23
N GLY A 214 -8.62 -2.86 -31.31
CA GLY A 214 -8.53 -4.05 -32.15
C GLY A 214 -7.76 -5.22 -31.52
N SER A 215 -7.09 -5.02 -30.38
CA SER A 215 -6.37 -6.10 -29.69
C SER A 215 -7.27 -6.89 -28.74
N ASP A 216 -6.89 -8.14 -28.50
CA ASP A 216 -7.49 -8.96 -27.46
C ASP A 216 -6.91 -8.62 -26.08
N ALA A 217 -7.62 -8.99 -25.02
CA ALA A 217 -7.19 -8.79 -23.64
C ALA A 217 -7.42 -10.02 -22.75
N VAL A 218 -6.49 -10.25 -21.82
CA VAL A 218 -6.72 -11.09 -20.65
C VAL A 218 -7.22 -10.21 -19.51
N PHE A 219 -8.49 -10.33 -19.16
CA PHE A 219 -9.04 -9.68 -17.97
C PHE A 219 -8.85 -10.57 -16.75
N VAL A 220 -8.24 -10.02 -15.70
CA VAL A 220 -7.95 -10.73 -14.45
C VAL A 220 -8.72 -10.11 -13.29
N THR A 221 -9.45 -10.94 -12.54
CA THR A 221 -10.23 -10.52 -11.37
C THR A 221 -10.17 -11.55 -10.24
N LYS A 222 -10.73 -11.23 -9.06
CA LYS A 222 -10.85 -12.20 -7.96
C LYS A 222 -11.75 -13.37 -8.39
N LYS A 223 -11.46 -14.57 -7.89
CA LYS A 223 -12.24 -15.78 -8.17
C LYS A 223 -13.74 -15.54 -8.02
N GLY A 224 -14.51 -15.98 -9.02
CA GLY A 224 -15.96 -15.90 -9.05
C GLY A 224 -16.53 -14.53 -9.41
N ARG A 225 -15.69 -13.50 -9.61
CA ARG A 225 -16.18 -12.20 -10.10
C ARG A 225 -16.28 -12.19 -11.62
N GLY A 226 -17.33 -11.53 -12.13
CA GLY A 226 -17.54 -11.30 -13.56
C GLY A 226 -16.74 -10.12 -14.11
N VAL A 227 -16.68 -10.04 -15.45
CA VAL A 227 -16.27 -8.82 -16.16
C VAL A 227 -17.29 -7.71 -15.89
N PRO A 228 -16.89 -6.52 -15.40
CA PRO A 228 -17.80 -5.39 -15.25
C PRO A 228 -18.48 -5.04 -16.57
N GLU A 229 -19.76 -4.66 -16.53
CA GLU A 229 -20.57 -4.35 -17.73
C GLU A 229 -19.89 -3.32 -18.64
N GLY A 230 -19.50 -2.17 -18.09
CA GLY A 230 -18.80 -1.14 -18.89
C GLY A 230 -17.40 -1.54 -19.40
N LEU A 231 -16.80 -2.61 -18.87
CA LEU A 231 -15.61 -3.21 -19.49
C LEU A 231 -16.01 -4.18 -20.59
N ARG A 232 -17.04 -4.99 -20.37
CA ARG A 232 -17.57 -5.95 -21.36
C ARG A 232 -18.06 -5.26 -22.63
N GLU A 233 -18.71 -4.10 -22.52
CA GLU A 233 -19.16 -3.29 -23.66
C GLU A 233 -18.01 -2.72 -24.51
N ALA A 234 -16.80 -2.64 -23.95
CA ALA A 234 -15.60 -2.18 -24.65
C ALA A 234 -14.93 -3.28 -25.48
N PHE A 235 -15.50 -4.49 -25.51
CA PHE A 235 -15.01 -5.63 -26.30
C PHE A 235 -16.15 -6.21 -27.12
N ASP A 236 -15.82 -7.01 -28.13
CA ASP A 236 -16.83 -7.76 -28.88
C ASP A 236 -17.45 -8.89 -28.06
N ARG A 237 -16.61 -9.66 -27.37
CA ARG A 237 -17.04 -10.68 -26.42
C ARG A 237 -16.01 -10.89 -25.34
N CYS A 238 -16.46 -11.29 -24.16
CA CYS A 238 -15.59 -11.72 -23.06
C CYS A 238 -16.04 -13.09 -22.54
N GLU A 239 -15.16 -14.07 -22.64
CA GLU A 239 -15.42 -15.46 -22.28
C GLU A 239 -14.57 -15.85 -21.07
N ARG A 240 -15.16 -16.59 -20.13
CA ARG A 240 -14.41 -17.10 -18.98
C ARG A 240 -13.48 -18.21 -19.44
N LEU A 241 -12.18 -18.09 -19.13
CA LEU A 241 -11.20 -19.13 -19.45
C LEU A 241 -11.08 -20.16 -18.33
N LYS A 242 -10.57 -19.73 -17.17
CA LYS A 242 -10.28 -20.60 -16.04
C LYS A 242 -10.17 -19.83 -14.74
N ASP A 243 -10.21 -20.57 -13.64
CA ASP A 243 -9.77 -20.06 -12.35
C ASP A 243 -8.32 -20.48 -12.08
N VAL A 244 -7.60 -19.64 -11.35
CA VAL A 244 -6.26 -19.93 -10.83
C VAL A 244 -6.35 -19.89 -9.32
N ASP A 245 -6.19 -21.05 -8.70
CA ASP A 245 -6.22 -21.20 -7.25
C ASP A 245 -4.81 -21.17 -6.67
N ILE A 246 -4.62 -20.32 -5.66
CA ILE A 246 -3.39 -20.26 -4.89
C ILE A 246 -3.61 -21.07 -3.61
N THR A 247 -2.77 -22.07 -3.42
CA THR A 247 -2.82 -22.95 -2.25
C THR A 247 -1.51 -22.88 -1.46
N TRP A 248 -1.60 -23.21 -0.17
CA TRP A 248 -0.45 -23.42 0.70
C TRP A 248 -0.64 -24.78 1.38
N ARG A 249 0.26 -25.74 1.10
CA ARG A 249 0.16 -27.14 1.57
C ARG A 249 -1.22 -27.77 1.34
N GLY A 250 -1.76 -27.58 0.13
CA GLY A 250 -3.08 -28.10 -0.26
C GLY A 250 -4.29 -27.32 0.30
N ARG A 251 -4.08 -26.34 1.19
CA ARG A 251 -5.15 -25.49 1.72
C ARG A 251 -5.33 -24.26 0.83
N PHE A 252 -6.58 -23.91 0.50
CA PHE A 252 -6.89 -22.73 -0.32
C PHE A 252 -6.53 -21.43 0.39
N VAL A 253 -5.82 -20.53 -0.31
CA VAL A 253 -5.42 -19.20 0.17
C VAL A 253 -6.29 -18.12 -0.47
N LYS A 254 -6.27 -18.04 -1.80
CA LYS A 254 -7.05 -17.10 -2.62
C LYS A 254 -7.11 -17.61 -4.05
N GLY A 255 -8.00 -17.06 -4.87
CA GLY A 255 -8.08 -17.41 -6.28
C GLY A 255 -8.38 -16.22 -7.17
N PHE A 256 -8.16 -16.44 -8.46
CA PHE A 256 -8.38 -15.48 -9.54
C PHE A 256 -9.21 -16.11 -10.64
N THR A 257 -9.99 -15.31 -11.36
CA THR A 257 -10.68 -15.74 -12.58
C THR A 257 -10.10 -14.97 -13.75
N LEU A 258 -9.77 -15.70 -14.81
CA LEU A 258 -9.24 -15.15 -16.06
C LEU A 258 -10.35 -15.20 -17.12
N TYR A 259 -10.49 -14.09 -17.83
CA TYR A 259 -11.38 -13.97 -18.99
C TYR A 259 -10.54 -13.59 -20.21
N LEU A 260 -10.95 -14.10 -21.37
CA LEU A 260 -10.45 -13.65 -22.66
C LEU A 260 -11.49 -12.72 -23.27
N CYS A 261 -11.11 -11.47 -23.44
CA CYS A 261 -11.91 -10.47 -24.10
C CYS A 261 -11.34 -10.22 -25.50
N ARG A 262 -12.21 -10.26 -26.51
CA ARG A 262 -11.81 -10.17 -27.92
C ARG A 262 -12.15 -8.81 -28.50
N ASP A 263 -11.27 -8.33 -29.38
CA ASP A 263 -11.46 -7.11 -30.17
C ASP A 263 -11.85 -5.88 -29.32
N PHE A 264 -10.85 -5.25 -28.70
CA PHE A 264 -11.05 -4.06 -27.89
C PHE A 264 -11.52 -2.88 -28.75
N LYS A 265 -12.72 -2.38 -28.47
CA LYS A 265 -13.38 -1.28 -29.22
C LYS A 265 -13.04 0.11 -28.65
N GLY A 266 -12.23 0.16 -27.59
CA GLY A 266 -11.99 1.38 -26.82
C GLY A 266 -13.08 1.64 -25.77
N PHE A 267 -12.78 2.49 -24.79
CA PHE A 267 -13.78 2.90 -23.80
C PHE A 267 -14.66 4.02 -24.36
N LYS A 268 -15.98 3.85 -24.26
CA LYS A 268 -16.92 4.95 -24.49
C LYS A 268 -16.64 6.06 -23.48
N ARG A 269 -16.24 7.24 -23.96
CA ARG A 269 -16.15 8.44 -23.13
C ARG A 269 -17.57 8.75 -22.66
N ARG A 270 -17.83 8.60 -21.35
CA ARG A 270 -19.05 9.16 -20.77
C ARG A 270 -18.88 10.67 -20.79
N GLU A 271 -19.41 11.32 -21.82
CA GLU A 271 -19.71 12.75 -21.78
C GLU A 271 -20.59 12.99 -20.56
N ARG A 272 -20.21 13.96 -19.75
CA ARG A 272 -21.03 14.45 -18.64
C ARG A 272 -21.79 15.65 -19.11
#